data_AF-A0A847ZYE0-F1
#
_entry.id   AF-A0A847ZYE0-F1
#
_cell.length_a   1.000
_cell.length_b   1.000
_cell.length_c   1.000
_cell.angle_alpha   90.00
_cell.angle_beta   90.00
_cell.angle_gamma   90.00
#
_symmetry.space_group_name_H-M   'P 1'
#
loop_
_entity.id
_entity.type
_entity.pdbx_description
1 polymer ?
#
loop_
_entity_poly.entity_id
_entity_poly.type
_entity_poly.pdbx_seq_one_letter_code
_entity_poly.pdbx_strand_id
1 'polypeptide(L)'
;MITRRHLLAAAAGLLLPASPRAEEPYPVAMEAWKKLPFKFQRRQMEFETAEPAGTIVVDPKKCLLYLVQGNGQALRYGVAVGKSAKAWTGEVIIKKMSEWPIWIPAPYHL
;
A
#
# COMPACT_ATOMS: atom_id res chain seq x y z
N MET A 1 29.26 53.01 -17.65
CA MET A 1 28.52 52.37 -18.76
C MET A 1 28.93 50.89 -18.83
N ILE A 2 28.10 49.95 -18.40
CA ILE A 2 28.25 48.53 -18.77
C ILE A 2 26.85 47.98 -19.03
N THR A 3 26.63 47.55 -20.28
CA THR A 3 25.34 47.22 -20.87
C THR A 3 25.23 45.71 -21.06
N ARG A 4 24.01 45.22 -20.86
CA ARG A 4 23.50 43.85 -21.01
C ARG A 4 23.82 43.21 -22.37
N ARG A 5 24.26 41.95 -22.35
CA ARG A 5 23.82 40.79 -23.19
C ARG A 5 24.95 39.77 -23.33
N HIS A 6 24.69 38.53 -22.97
CA HIS A 6 25.18 37.23 -23.50
C HIS A 6 24.74 36.17 -22.46
N LEU A 7 23.50 35.68 -22.52
CA LEU A 7 23.06 34.42 -23.15
C LEU A 7 23.85 33.15 -22.76
N LEU A 8 23.15 32.34 -21.95
CA LEU A 8 22.88 30.90 -22.09
C LEU A 8 23.82 29.82 -21.54
N ALA A 9 23.11 28.88 -20.87
CA ALA A 9 23.38 27.46 -20.62
C ALA A 9 24.35 27.17 -19.46
N ALA A 10 24.14 26.18 -18.58
CA ALA A 10 23.36 24.96 -18.70
C ALA A 10 23.03 24.35 -17.32
N ALA A 11 21.99 23.51 -17.32
CA ALA A 11 21.79 22.31 -16.49
C ALA A 11 21.78 22.49 -14.95
N ALA A 12 20.61 22.51 -14.32
CA ALA A 12 19.88 21.29 -13.92
C ALA A 12 20.64 20.45 -12.87
N GLY A 13 20.56 20.88 -11.62
CA GLY A 13 20.84 20.06 -10.45
C GLY A 13 19.62 20.02 -9.54
N LEU A 14 18.44 19.70 -10.09
CA LEU A 14 17.29 19.38 -9.26
C LEU A 14 17.53 17.96 -8.73
N LEU A 15 18.07 17.87 -7.52
CA LEU A 15 18.16 16.63 -6.76
C LEU A 15 16.72 16.13 -6.56
N LEU A 16 16.31 15.16 -7.38
CA LEU A 16 15.03 14.49 -7.21
C LEU A 16 15.01 13.87 -5.80
N PRO A 17 13.92 14.04 -5.03
CA PRO A 17 13.80 13.40 -3.72
C PRO A 17 13.93 11.89 -3.89
N ALA A 18 14.65 11.27 -2.96
CA ALA A 18 14.97 9.85 -2.93
C ALA A 18 13.81 8.98 -3.43
N SER A 19 14.10 8.24 -4.50
CA SER A 19 13.27 7.15 -5.02
C SER A 19 12.89 6.14 -3.93
N PRO A 20 11.80 5.36 -4.11
CA PRO A 20 11.45 4.24 -3.24
C PRO A 20 12.70 3.46 -2.86
N ARG A 21 12.80 3.09 -1.56
CA ARG A 21 13.95 2.49 -0.87
C ARG A 21 14.92 1.86 -1.88
N ALA A 22 16.09 2.46 -2.08
CA ALA A 22 16.98 2.23 -3.23
C ALA A 22 17.40 0.77 -3.52
N GLU A 23 17.02 -0.17 -2.65
CA GLU A 23 17.30 -1.60 -2.69
C GLU A 23 16.06 -2.46 -3.05
N GLU A 24 14.90 -1.86 -3.31
CA GLU A 24 13.67 -2.61 -3.61
C GLU A 24 13.71 -3.23 -5.02
N PRO A 25 13.65 -4.58 -5.16
CA PRO A 25 13.79 -5.25 -6.46
C PRO A 25 12.69 -4.90 -7.48
N TYR A 26 11.52 -4.47 -7.01
CA TYR A 26 10.37 -4.13 -7.85
C TYR A 26 9.75 -2.80 -7.39
N PRO A 27 10.34 -1.66 -7.79
CA PRO A 27 9.88 -0.36 -7.33
C PRO A 27 8.51 -0.01 -7.89
N VAL A 28 7.59 0.42 -7.02
CA VAL A 28 6.27 0.92 -7.41
C VAL A 28 6.33 2.45 -7.51
N ALA A 29 5.88 3.00 -8.64
CA ALA A 29 5.81 4.45 -8.82
C ALA A 29 4.90 5.08 -7.75
N MET A 30 5.37 6.18 -7.15
CA MET A 30 4.67 6.86 -6.05
C MET A 30 3.30 7.41 -6.45
N GLU A 31 3.02 7.58 -7.74
CA GLU A 31 1.76 8.07 -8.29
C GLU A 31 0.82 6.95 -8.70
N ALA A 32 1.26 5.69 -8.71
CA ALA A 32 0.47 4.56 -9.20
C ALA A 32 -0.85 4.42 -8.43
N TRP A 33 -0.86 4.71 -7.13
CA TRP A 33 -2.06 4.66 -6.31
C TRP A 33 -3.12 5.70 -6.70
N LYS A 34 -2.75 6.83 -7.33
CA LYS A 34 -3.69 7.86 -7.79
C LYS A 34 -4.59 7.36 -8.92
N LYS A 35 -4.14 6.31 -9.65
CA LYS A 35 -4.93 5.67 -10.71
C LYS A 35 -6.05 4.78 -10.16
N LEU A 36 -5.99 4.40 -8.88
CA LEU A 36 -7.02 3.60 -8.25
C LEU A 36 -8.28 4.45 -8.03
N PRO A 37 -9.49 3.89 -8.21
CA PRO A 37 -10.72 4.53 -7.79
C PRO A 37 -10.62 4.99 -6.32
N PHE A 38 -11.18 6.16 -6.02
CA PHE A 38 -11.09 6.80 -4.70
C PHE A 38 -11.46 5.89 -3.52
N LYS A 39 -12.39 4.95 -3.73
CA LYS A 39 -12.80 3.97 -2.72
C LYS A 39 -11.68 3.00 -2.30
N PHE A 40 -10.72 2.73 -3.17
CA PHE A 40 -9.64 1.74 -2.95
C PHE A 40 -8.29 2.38 -2.62
N GLN A 41 -8.20 3.70 -2.66
CA GLN A 41 -6.99 4.41 -2.26
C GLN A 41 -6.77 4.27 -0.75
N ARG A 42 -5.49 4.16 -0.36
CA ARG A 42 -5.08 4.18 1.04
C ARG A 42 -5.57 5.45 1.70
N ARG A 43 -6.29 5.32 2.82
CA ARG A 43 -6.79 6.48 3.57
C ARG A 43 -6.99 6.16 5.04
N GLN A 44 -6.63 7.11 5.90
CA GLN A 44 -7.01 7.10 7.30
C GLN A 44 -8.46 7.56 7.41
N MET A 45 -9.29 6.80 8.11
CA MET A 45 -10.70 7.09 8.27
C MET A 45 -11.16 6.75 9.69
N GLU A 46 -12.27 7.36 10.08
CA GLU A 46 -13.02 6.93 11.25
C GLU A 46 -13.50 5.49 11.05
N PHE A 47 -13.29 4.67 12.07
CA PHE A 47 -13.60 3.25 12.05
C PHE A 47 -13.94 2.80 13.47
N GLU A 48 -15.24 2.70 13.73
CA GLU A 48 -15.77 2.16 14.97
C GLU A 48 -15.64 0.66 14.97
N THR A 49 -14.88 0.13 15.94
CA THR A 49 -14.67 -1.31 16.11
C THR A 49 -14.38 -1.61 17.57
N ALA A 50 -14.75 -2.81 18.00
CA ALA A 50 -14.35 -3.36 19.31
C ALA A 50 -12.94 -3.97 19.28
N GLU A 51 -12.37 -4.13 18.08
CA GLU A 51 -11.04 -4.71 17.90
C GLU A 51 -9.94 -3.78 18.43
N PRO A 52 -8.89 -4.32 19.05
CA PRO A 52 -7.76 -3.52 19.53
C PRO A 52 -6.95 -2.93 18.38
N ALA A 53 -6.18 -1.88 18.69
CA ALA A 53 -5.22 -1.31 17.76
C ALA A 53 -4.17 -2.36 17.33
N GLY A 54 -3.85 -2.39 16.04
CA GLY A 54 -2.98 -3.39 15.42
C GLY A 54 -3.73 -4.56 14.76
N THR A 55 -5.03 -4.71 15.02
CA THR A 55 -5.87 -5.72 14.34
C THR A 55 -6.08 -5.36 12.88
N ILE A 56 -6.10 -6.37 12.01
CA ILE A 56 -6.46 -6.24 10.60
C ILE A 56 -7.86 -6.83 10.41
N VAL A 57 -8.79 -5.99 9.99
CA VAL A 57 -10.16 -6.38 9.64
C VAL A 57 -10.29 -6.42 8.13
N VAL A 58 -10.76 -7.53 7.57
CA VAL A 58 -10.95 -7.69 6.13
C VAL A 58 -12.44 -7.84 5.82
N ASP A 59 -12.95 -7.05 4.87
CA ASP A 59 -14.30 -7.17 4.33
C ASP A 59 -14.23 -7.62 2.86
N PRO A 60 -14.34 -8.95 2.60
CA PRO A 60 -14.30 -9.49 1.25
C PRO A 60 -15.43 -9.02 0.34
N LYS A 61 -16.58 -8.60 0.89
CA LYS A 61 -17.73 -8.12 0.09
C LYS A 61 -17.43 -6.73 -0.47
N LYS A 62 -16.71 -5.90 0.29
CA LYS A 62 -16.31 -4.55 -0.12
C LYS A 62 -14.96 -4.49 -0.81
N CYS A 63 -14.17 -5.58 -0.77
CA CYS A 63 -12.78 -5.60 -1.25
C CYS A 63 -11.92 -4.57 -0.50
N LEU A 64 -12.11 -4.48 0.81
CA LEU A 64 -11.43 -3.52 1.68
C LEU A 64 -10.76 -4.24 2.86
N LEU A 65 -9.60 -3.72 3.25
CA LEU A 65 -8.86 -4.10 4.45
C LEU A 65 -8.68 -2.87 5.33
N TYR A 66 -8.82 -3.03 6.63
CA TYR A 66 -8.69 -1.98 7.63
C TYR A 66 -7.64 -2.39 8.65
N LEU A 67 -6.59 -1.59 8.80
CA LEU A 67 -5.64 -1.70 9.90
C LEU A 67 -6.09 -0.76 11.01
N VAL A 68 -6.53 -1.31 12.13
CA VAL A 68 -7.03 -0.54 13.28
C VAL A 68 -5.87 0.21 13.94
N GLN A 69 -5.99 1.52 14.10
CA GLN A 69 -4.95 2.38 14.71
C GLN A 69 -5.26 2.75 16.16
N GLY A 70 -6.49 2.50 16.63
CA GLY A 70 -7.00 2.98 17.92
C GLY A 70 -7.69 4.33 17.77
N ASN A 71 -8.22 4.87 18.88
CA ASN A 71 -8.93 6.17 18.91
C ASN A 71 -10.09 6.28 17.90
N GLY A 72 -10.77 5.17 17.59
CA GLY A 72 -11.83 5.15 16.59
C GLY A 72 -11.34 5.37 15.16
N GLN A 73 -10.09 5.08 14.85
CA GLN A 73 -9.50 5.26 13.52
C GLN A 73 -8.89 3.98 12.97
N ALA A 74 -8.91 3.88 11.65
CA ALA A 74 -8.22 2.82 10.91
C ALA A 74 -7.63 3.33 9.60
N LEU A 75 -6.62 2.62 9.12
CA LEU A 75 -6.03 2.82 7.81
C LEU A 75 -6.65 1.81 6.83
N ARG A 76 -7.42 2.34 5.88
CA ARG A 76 -8.11 1.55 4.86
C ARG A 76 -7.23 1.30 3.65
N TYR A 77 -7.31 0.10 3.09
CA TYR A 77 -6.67 -0.34 1.85
C TYR A 77 -7.68 -1.03 0.93
N GLY A 78 -7.57 -0.81 -0.39
CA GLY A 78 -8.22 -1.64 -1.39
C GLY A 78 -7.48 -2.95 -1.59
N VAL A 79 -8.18 -4.07 -1.59
CA VAL A 79 -7.60 -5.41 -1.79
C VAL A 79 -8.39 -6.19 -2.83
N ALA A 80 -7.71 -7.06 -3.59
CA ALA A 80 -8.38 -8.01 -4.47
C ALA A 80 -8.52 -9.36 -3.78
N VAL A 81 -9.72 -9.94 -3.80
CA VAL A 81 -10.01 -11.21 -3.12
C VAL A 81 -10.33 -12.27 -4.17
N GLY A 82 -9.55 -13.36 -4.16
CA GLY A 82 -9.75 -14.52 -5.03
C GLY A 82 -11.01 -15.32 -4.66
N LYS A 83 -11.46 -16.21 -5.55
CA LYS A 83 -12.67 -17.04 -5.32
C LYS A 83 -12.58 -17.88 -4.04
N SER A 84 -11.40 -18.44 -3.75
CA SER A 84 -11.13 -19.26 -2.57
C SER A 84 -11.28 -18.50 -1.26
N ALA A 85 -10.89 -17.22 -1.22
CA ALA A 85 -10.93 -16.40 -0.02
C ALA A 85 -12.36 -15.98 0.38
N LYS A 86 -13.35 -16.07 -0.52
CA LYS A 86 -14.76 -15.85 -0.16
C LYS A 86 -15.36 -16.96 0.70
N ALA A 87 -14.76 -18.16 0.68
CA ALA A 87 -15.28 -19.32 1.39
C ALA A 87 -14.77 -19.41 2.85
N TRP A 88 -13.81 -18.58 3.23
CA TRP A 88 -13.19 -18.62 4.54
C TRP A 88 -13.58 -17.40 5.38
N THR A 89 -13.88 -17.66 6.65
CA THR A 89 -14.13 -16.65 7.68
C THR A 89 -13.52 -17.13 8.99
N GLY A 90 -12.92 -16.22 9.75
CA GLY A 90 -12.39 -16.52 11.07
C GLY A 90 -11.34 -15.51 11.51
N GLU A 91 -10.78 -15.78 12.68
CA GLU A 91 -9.69 -15.01 13.26
C GLU A 91 -8.40 -15.81 13.19
N VAL A 92 -7.32 -15.15 12.79
CA VAL A 92 -6.00 -15.75 12.71
C VAL A 92 -4.94 -14.75 13.10
N ILE A 93 -3.86 -15.26 13.68
CA ILE A 93 -2.67 -14.48 14.00
C ILE A 93 -1.67 -14.64 12.85
N ILE A 94 -1.14 -13.51 12.36
CA ILE A 94 -0.06 -13.52 11.37
C ILE A 94 1.19 -14.09 12.02
N LYS A 95 1.54 -15.34 11.68
CA LYS A 95 2.69 -16.04 12.27
C LYS A 95 4.03 -15.73 11.61
N LYS A 96 4.03 -15.37 10.33
CA LYS A 96 5.24 -15.13 9.55
C LYS A 96 4.98 -14.02 8.53
N MET A 97 5.96 -13.12 8.42
CA MET A 97 6.06 -12.12 7.37
C MET A 97 7.44 -12.25 6.75
N SER A 98 7.52 -12.13 5.43
CA SER A 98 8.79 -12.24 4.71
C SER A 98 8.73 -11.33 3.50
N GLU A 99 9.83 -10.64 3.23
CA GLU A 99 9.99 -9.81 2.03
C GLU A 99 10.28 -10.73 0.84
N TRP A 100 9.63 -10.47 -0.30
CA TRP A 100 9.79 -11.22 -1.55
C TRP A 100 9.83 -12.76 -1.39
N PRO A 101 8.80 -13.37 -0.76
CA PRO A 101 8.81 -14.81 -0.51
C PRO A 101 8.66 -15.61 -1.80
N ILE A 102 9.29 -16.78 -1.82
CA ILE A 102 9.01 -17.80 -2.84
C ILE A 102 7.59 -18.35 -2.58
N TRP A 103 6.76 -18.37 -3.63
CA TRP A 103 5.43 -18.97 -3.56
C TRP A 103 5.51 -20.47 -3.85
N ILE A 104 5.10 -21.29 -2.87
CA ILE A 104 5.01 -22.74 -2.99
C ILE A 104 3.52 -23.10 -2.95
N PRO A 105 2.95 -23.70 -4.02
CA PRO A 105 1.56 -24.13 -3.99
C PRO A 105 1.36 -25.19 -2.91
N ALA A 106 0.21 -25.15 -2.24
CA ALA A 106 -0.16 -26.20 -1.31
C ALA A 106 -0.28 -27.55 -2.06
N PRO A 107 0.13 -28.68 -1.44
CA PRO A 107 -0.06 -29.99 -2.03
C PRO A 107 -1.56 -30.26 -2.23
N TYR A 108 -1.94 -30.75 -3.41
CA TYR A 108 -3.30 -31.21 -3.67
C TYR A 108 -3.64 -32.33 -2.70
N HIS A 109 -4.65 -32.13 -1.86
CA HIS A 109 -5.24 -33.22 -1.09
C HIS A 109 -6.17 -33.95 -2.06
N LEU A 110 -5.79 -35.17 -2.47
CA LEU A 110 -6.68 -36.11 -3.16
C LEU A 110 -7.59 -36.80 -2.15
#